data_AF-A0A7C3VUH5-F1
#
_entry.id   AF-A0A7C3VUH5-F1
#
_cell.length_a   1.000
_cell.length_b   1.000
_cell.length_c   1.000
_cell.angle_alpha   90.00
_cell.angle_beta   90.00
_cell.angle_gamma   90.00
#
_symmetry.space_group_name_H-M   'P 1'
#
loop_
_entity.id
_entity.type
_entity.pdbx_description
1 polymer ?
#
loop_
_entity_poly.entity_id
_entity_poly.type
_entity_poly.pdbx_seq_one_letter_code
_entity_poly.pdbx_strand_id
1 'polypeptide(L)'
;MASRSGARAVLVLIAGLAWGWLQAPTMLSPCFAQASPEEGLREVVAKIDGAASSDVGRVEEALIQEFGVKREDLQPLLEEKLSYGNIAVLLATAASSGKERQEVLNLLKRGKSWTEIAAATGTDLGPILAKVQEVSKKMEGETTAKPKRKMKFAPGT
;
A
#
# COMPACT_ATOMS: atom_id res chain seq x y z
N MET A 1 42.94 48.09 -8.82
CA MET A 1 42.84 48.79 -10.13
C MET A 1 41.50 48.46 -10.75
N ALA A 2 40.78 49.51 -11.18
CA ALA A 2 39.58 49.56 -12.05
C ALA A 2 38.33 48.76 -11.60
N SER A 3 37.23 49.37 -11.12
CA SER A 3 36.34 50.41 -11.70
C SER A 3 35.40 49.88 -12.79
N ARG A 4 34.08 49.92 -12.49
CA ARG A 4 32.92 50.36 -13.31
C ARG A 4 31.65 49.72 -12.72
N SER A 5 30.88 50.40 -11.86
CA SER A 5 29.87 51.44 -12.18
C SER A 5 29.04 51.13 -13.42
N GLY A 6 27.76 50.87 -13.19
CA GLY A 6 26.76 50.65 -14.24
C GLY A 6 25.35 50.59 -13.67
N ALA A 7 24.93 51.62 -12.94
CA ALA A 7 23.53 51.84 -12.59
C ALA A 7 22.72 52.12 -13.87
N ARG A 8 21.65 51.36 -14.11
CA ARG A 8 20.54 51.79 -14.95
C ARG A 8 19.23 51.34 -14.31
N ALA A 9 18.66 52.26 -13.54
CA ALA A 9 17.26 52.26 -13.21
C ALA A 9 16.46 52.44 -14.51
N VAL A 10 15.60 51.48 -14.81
CA VAL A 10 14.56 51.62 -15.83
C VAL A 10 13.25 51.39 -15.10
N LEU A 11 12.67 52.52 -14.68
CA LEU A 11 11.36 52.62 -14.08
C LEU A 11 10.36 52.70 -15.23
N VAL A 12 9.70 51.58 -15.53
CA VAL A 12 8.61 51.54 -16.52
C VAL A 12 7.31 51.38 -15.75
N LEU A 13 6.65 52.50 -15.57
CA LEU A 13 5.31 52.65 -15.04
C LEU A 13 4.34 52.38 -16.20
N ILE A 14 3.70 51.21 -16.24
CA ILE A 14 2.57 50.94 -17.13
C ILE A 14 1.36 50.64 -16.24
N ALA A 15 0.62 51.71 -15.97
CA ALA A 15 -0.76 51.63 -15.54
C ALA A 15 -1.60 51.24 -16.75
N GLY A 16 -2.13 50.01 -16.74
CA GLY A 16 -3.03 49.49 -17.76
C GLY A 16 -4.16 48.72 -17.09
N LEU A 17 -5.21 49.43 -16.69
CA LEU A 17 -6.50 48.88 -16.33
C LEU A 17 -7.13 48.22 -17.56
N ALA A 18 -6.96 46.90 -17.69
CA ALA A 18 -7.77 46.08 -18.57
C ALA A 18 -8.72 45.25 -17.70
N TRP A 19 -9.91 45.79 -17.45
CA TRP A 19 -11.09 45.02 -17.05
C TRP A 19 -11.51 44.13 -18.23
N GLY A 20 -10.79 43.03 -18.41
CA GLY A 20 -11.15 41.94 -19.30
C GLY A 20 -11.51 40.74 -18.44
N TRP A 21 -12.76 40.29 -18.55
CA TRP A 21 -13.29 39.09 -17.94
C TRP A 21 -12.44 37.87 -18.29
N LEU A 22 -11.42 37.58 -17.47
CA LEU A 22 -10.82 36.25 -17.43
C LEU A 22 -11.71 35.41 -16.52
N GLN A 23 -12.61 34.66 -17.14
CA GLN A 23 -13.02 33.40 -16.55
C GLN A 23 -11.75 32.59 -16.32
N ALA A 24 -11.23 32.62 -15.10
CA ALA A 24 -10.31 31.60 -14.65
C ALA A 24 -11.10 30.28 -14.76
N PRO A 25 -10.72 29.32 -15.61
CA PRO A 25 -11.11 27.96 -15.33
C PRO A 25 -10.50 27.69 -13.95
N THR A 26 -11.35 27.58 -12.94
CA THR A 26 -11.03 26.86 -11.72
C THR A 26 -10.74 25.44 -12.15
N MET A 27 -9.52 25.23 -12.65
CA MET A 27 -8.83 23.95 -12.59
C MET A 27 -8.61 23.72 -11.09
N LEU A 28 -9.70 23.44 -10.38
CA LEU A 28 -9.74 22.49 -9.28
C LEU A 28 -9.18 21.22 -9.89
N SER A 29 -7.85 21.20 -10.03
CA SER A 29 -7.11 19.96 -10.11
C SER A 29 -7.65 19.20 -8.92
N PRO A 30 -8.31 18.05 -9.11
CA PRO A 30 -8.54 17.18 -8.00
C PRO A 30 -7.14 16.95 -7.47
N CYS A 31 -6.84 17.56 -6.32
CA CYS A 31 -5.80 17.12 -5.44
C CYS A 31 -6.33 15.76 -5.01
N PHE A 32 -6.17 14.77 -5.89
CA PHE A 32 -6.04 13.39 -5.49
C PHE A 32 -4.85 13.46 -4.55
N ALA A 33 -5.15 13.73 -3.28
CA ALA A 33 -4.31 13.33 -2.18
C ALA A 33 -4.14 11.83 -2.42
N GLN A 34 -3.09 11.47 -3.15
CA GLN A 34 -2.66 10.10 -3.24
C GLN A 34 -2.45 9.73 -1.79
N ALA A 35 -3.37 8.94 -1.24
CA ALA A 35 -3.24 8.37 0.08
C ALA A 35 -1.81 7.83 0.13
N SER A 36 -1.05 8.26 1.13
CA SER A 36 0.34 7.87 1.21
C SER A 36 0.40 6.34 1.18
N PRO A 37 1.42 5.72 0.58
CA PRO A 37 1.53 4.26 0.55
C PRO A 37 1.42 3.65 1.96
N GLU A 38 1.86 4.38 2.99
CA GLU A 38 1.68 4.01 4.40
C GLU A 38 0.21 3.98 4.85
N GLU A 39 -0.58 4.96 4.44
CA GLU A 39 -1.99 5.06 4.81
C GLU A 39 -2.80 3.94 4.14
N GLY A 40 -2.54 3.68 2.86
CA GLY A 40 -3.10 2.51 2.17
C GLY A 40 -2.70 1.20 2.85
N LEU A 41 -1.45 1.08 3.31
CA LEU A 41 -1.00 -0.10 4.04
C LEU A 41 -1.73 -0.25 5.38
N ARG A 42 -1.88 0.83 6.15
CA ARG A 42 -2.60 0.84 7.43
C ARG A 42 -4.06 0.44 7.26
N GLU A 43 -4.73 0.94 6.22
CA GLU A 43 -6.13 0.59 5.92
C GLU A 43 -6.26 -0.91 5.64
N VAL A 44 -5.39 -1.46 4.79
CA VAL A 44 -5.46 -2.88 4.43
C VAL A 44 -5.10 -3.75 5.64
N VAL A 45 -4.11 -3.35 6.45
CA VAL A 45 -3.77 -4.02 7.72
C VAL A 45 -4.99 -4.05 8.66
N ALA A 46 -5.64 -2.91 8.87
CA ALA A 46 -6.84 -2.84 9.72
C ALA A 46 -7.98 -3.71 9.18
N LYS A 47 -8.13 -3.79 7.85
CA LYS A 47 -9.11 -4.66 7.19
C LYS A 47 -8.80 -6.15 7.43
N ILE A 48 -7.54 -6.56 7.32
CA ILE A 48 -7.11 -7.93 7.61
C ILE A 48 -7.33 -8.27 9.09
N ASP A 49 -6.98 -7.37 10.00
CA ASP A 49 -7.16 -7.57 11.43
C ASP A 49 -8.65 -7.63 11.81
N GLY A 50 -9.49 -6.81 11.17
CA GLY A 50 -10.94 -6.89 11.31
C GLY A 50 -11.51 -8.21 10.78
N ALA A 51 -11.01 -8.70 9.64
CA ALA A 51 -11.40 -10.01 9.10
C ALA A 51 -10.99 -11.15 10.04
N ALA A 52 -9.77 -11.10 10.60
CA ALA A 52 -9.29 -12.09 11.56
C ALA A 52 -10.11 -12.11 12.86
N SER A 53 -10.68 -10.97 13.25
CA SER A 53 -11.61 -10.91 14.39
C SER A 53 -12.91 -11.68 14.14
N SER A 54 -13.26 -11.93 12.88
CA SER A 54 -14.47 -12.67 12.49
C SER A 54 -14.17 -14.13 12.13
N ASP A 55 -13.11 -14.38 11.37
CA ASP A 55 -12.73 -15.71 10.89
C ASP A 55 -11.21 -15.80 10.70
N VAL A 56 -10.52 -16.23 11.74
CA VAL A 56 -9.06 -16.43 11.74
C VAL A 56 -8.63 -17.46 10.69
N GLY A 57 -9.38 -18.55 10.53
CA GLY A 57 -9.01 -19.64 9.63
C GLY A 57 -8.94 -19.18 8.17
N ARG A 58 -9.88 -18.33 7.76
CA ARG A 58 -9.90 -17.73 6.43
C ARG A 58 -8.71 -16.81 6.17
N VAL A 59 -8.29 -16.03 7.19
CA VAL A 59 -7.13 -15.14 7.06
C VAL A 59 -5.84 -15.94 6.96
N GLU A 60 -5.67 -16.95 7.81
CA GLU A 60 -4.51 -17.84 7.77
C GLU A 60 -4.39 -18.56 6.42
N GLU A 61 -5.50 -19.08 5.89
CA GLU A 61 -5.51 -19.76 4.59
C GLU A 61 -5.15 -18.80 3.45
N ALA A 62 -5.64 -17.55 3.48
CA ALA A 62 -5.25 -16.53 2.50
C ALA A 62 -3.74 -16.20 2.58
N LEU A 63 -3.16 -16.12 3.78
CA LEU A 63 -1.72 -15.92 3.97
C LEU A 63 -0.89 -17.10 3.46
N ILE A 64 -1.32 -18.32 3.77
CA ILE A 64 -0.69 -19.57 3.31
C ILE A 64 -0.71 -19.64 1.78
N GLN A 65 -1.85 -19.34 1.16
CA GLN A 65 -2.00 -19.38 -0.30
C GLN A 65 -1.21 -18.27 -1.00
N GLU A 66 -1.10 -17.08 -0.42
CA GLU A 66 -0.38 -15.96 -1.04
C GLU A 66 1.14 -16.06 -0.89
N PHE A 67 1.62 -16.44 0.29
CA PHE A 67 3.05 -16.43 0.60
C PHE A 67 3.69 -17.82 0.63
N GLY A 68 2.91 -18.90 0.48
CA GLY A 68 3.40 -20.28 0.53
C GLY A 68 3.96 -20.68 1.90
N VAL A 69 3.58 -19.97 2.96
CA VAL A 69 3.96 -20.27 4.34
C VAL A 69 3.06 -21.36 4.93
N LYS A 70 3.48 -22.05 5.99
CA LYS A 70 2.61 -23.00 6.69
C LYS A 70 1.92 -22.33 7.87
N ARG A 71 0.84 -22.92 8.38
CA ARG A 71 0.17 -22.44 9.60
C ARG A 71 1.14 -22.41 10.79
N GLU A 72 2.02 -23.41 10.88
CA GLU A 72 3.03 -23.50 11.95
C GLU A 72 4.03 -22.34 11.92
N ASP A 73 4.27 -21.72 10.75
CA ASP A 73 5.13 -20.54 10.62
C ASP A 73 4.47 -19.25 11.15
N LEU A 74 3.14 -19.21 11.24
CA LEU A 74 2.40 -18.02 11.68
C LEU A 74 2.34 -17.92 13.20
N GLN A 75 2.28 -19.06 13.88
CA GLN A 75 2.20 -19.14 15.35
C GLN A 75 3.32 -18.38 16.07
N PRO A 76 4.62 -18.52 15.74
CA PRO A 76 5.68 -17.75 16.41
C PRO A 76 5.55 -16.25 16.16
N LEU A 77 4.98 -15.81 15.03
CA LEU A 77 4.77 -14.39 14.76
C LEU A 77 3.64 -13.82 15.62
N LEU A 78 2.60 -14.61 15.90
CA LEU A 78 1.53 -14.23 16.82
C LEU A 78 2.03 -14.16 18.27
N GLU A 79 2.95 -15.04 18.67
CA GLU A 79 3.61 -15.01 19.99
C GLU A 79 4.43 -13.71 20.18
N GLU A 80 4.95 -13.16 19.09
CA GLU A 80 5.62 -11.85 19.04
C GLU A 80 4.63 -10.66 19.10
N LYS A 81 3.35 -10.93 19.40
CA LYS A 81 2.25 -9.96 19.49
C LYS A 81 1.98 -9.21 18.19
N LEU A 82 2.30 -9.80 17.05
CA LEU A 82 1.93 -9.25 15.76
C LEU A 82 0.48 -9.59 15.43
N SER A 83 -0.24 -8.61 14.87
CA SER A 83 -1.56 -8.84 14.29
C SER A 83 -1.43 -9.49 12.90
N TYR A 84 -2.51 -10.14 12.42
CA TYR A 84 -2.49 -10.82 11.12
C TYR A 84 -2.17 -9.88 9.95
N GLY A 85 -2.64 -8.64 10.00
CA GLY A 85 -2.30 -7.61 9.03
C GLY A 85 -0.81 -7.26 9.06
N ASN A 86 -0.21 -7.11 10.24
CA ASN A 86 1.23 -6.88 10.36
C ASN A 86 2.05 -8.09 9.91
N ILE A 87 1.57 -9.31 10.17
CA ILE A 87 2.17 -10.54 9.64
C ILE A 87 2.13 -10.54 8.10
N ALA A 88 1.00 -10.16 7.49
CA ALA A 88 0.89 -10.04 6.04
C ALA A 88 1.93 -9.06 5.46
N VAL A 89 2.10 -7.90 6.09
CA VAL A 89 3.09 -6.88 5.68
C VAL A 89 4.51 -7.42 5.81
N LEU A 90 4.82 -8.10 6.92
CA LEU A 90 6.13 -8.71 7.16
C LEU A 90 6.46 -9.74 6.08
N LEU A 91 5.52 -10.65 5.78
CA LEU A 91 5.67 -11.66 4.73
C LEU A 91 5.81 -11.02 3.34
N ALA A 92 5.01 -10.01 3.03
CA ALA A 92 5.11 -9.26 1.78
C ALA A 92 6.44 -8.53 1.64
N THR A 93 6.96 -7.97 2.73
CA THR A 93 8.26 -7.29 2.76
C THR A 93 9.40 -8.28 2.54
N ALA A 94 9.40 -9.40 3.25
CA ALA A 94 10.40 -10.45 3.08
C ALA A 94 10.37 -11.03 1.65
N ALA A 95 9.18 -11.30 1.11
CA ALA A 95 9.01 -11.81 -0.25
C ALA A 95 9.44 -10.81 -1.33
N SER A 96 9.21 -9.51 -1.13
CA SER A 96 9.56 -8.47 -2.12
C SER A 96 11.04 -8.08 -2.07
N SER A 97 11.62 -8.05 -0.88
CA SER A 97 13.05 -7.72 -0.69
C SER A 97 13.99 -8.91 -0.85
N GLY A 98 13.48 -10.14 -0.82
CA GLY A 98 14.30 -11.36 -0.79
C GLY A 98 15.06 -11.54 0.53
N LYS A 99 14.72 -10.77 1.57
CA LYS A 99 15.32 -10.83 2.90
C LYS A 99 14.67 -11.91 3.76
N GLU A 100 15.40 -12.35 4.78
CA GLU A 100 14.86 -13.29 5.75
C GLU A 100 13.76 -12.63 6.60
N ARG A 101 12.69 -13.38 6.88
CA ARG A 101 11.58 -12.93 7.74
C ARG A 101 12.08 -12.43 9.11
N GLN A 102 13.10 -13.10 9.66
CA GLN A 102 13.71 -12.75 10.94
C GLN A 102 14.44 -11.40 10.89
N GLU A 103 15.07 -11.06 9.76
CA GLU A 103 15.73 -9.76 9.56
C GLU A 103 14.71 -8.62 9.58
N VAL A 104 13.60 -8.80 8.84
CA VAL A 104 12.48 -7.85 8.81
C VAL A 104 11.86 -7.69 10.20
N LEU A 105 11.62 -8.81 10.90
CA LEU A 105 11.10 -8.81 12.26
C LEU A 105 12.01 -8.05 13.23
N ASN A 106 13.32 -8.25 13.13
CA ASN A 106 14.30 -7.56 13.98
C ASN A 106 14.28 -6.04 13.75
N LEU A 107 14.06 -5.57 12.53
CA LEU A 107 13.92 -4.14 12.24
C LEU A 107 12.63 -3.57 12.86
N LEU A 108 11.52 -4.31 12.80
CA LEU A 108 10.27 -3.92 13.43
C LEU A 108 10.39 -3.85 14.96
N LYS A 109 11.05 -4.84 15.58
CA LYS A 109 11.33 -4.86 17.04
C LYS A 109 12.20 -3.69 17.51
N ARG A 110 12.99 -3.09 16.60
CA ARG A 110 13.77 -1.87 16.87
C ARG A 110 12.91 -0.60 16.78
N GLY A 111 11.61 -0.72 16.57
CA GLY A 111 10.67 0.40 16.50
C GLY A 111 10.66 1.12 15.16
N LYS A 112 11.22 0.52 14.10
CA LYS A 112 11.19 1.10 12.75
C LYS A 112 9.80 1.01 12.14
N SER A 113 9.40 2.05 11.42
CA SER A 113 8.20 2.06 10.58
C SER A 113 8.34 1.17 9.34
N TRP A 114 7.22 0.77 8.74
CA TRP A 114 7.22 -0.03 7.51
C TRP A 114 7.94 0.67 6.35
N THR A 115 7.85 2.00 6.24
CA THR A 115 8.62 2.76 5.25
C THR A 115 10.12 2.65 5.47
N GLU A 116 10.57 2.78 6.72
CA GLU A 116 11.99 2.64 7.05
C GLU A 116 12.50 1.21 6.84
N ILE A 117 11.65 0.21 7.12
CA ILE A 117 11.96 -1.20 6.87
C ILE A 117 12.06 -1.47 5.36
N ALA A 118 11.12 -0.97 4.57
CA ALA A 118 11.13 -1.10 3.11
C ALA A 118 12.41 -0.46 2.53
N ALA A 119 12.70 0.79 2.94
CA ALA A 119 13.93 1.48 2.54
C ALA A 119 15.20 0.73 2.98
N ALA A 120 15.26 0.21 4.22
CA ALA A 120 16.40 -0.54 4.73
C ALA A 120 16.61 -1.89 4.03
N THR A 121 15.54 -2.47 3.48
CA THR A 121 15.57 -3.75 2.74
C THR A 121 15.70 -3.56 1.23
N GLY A 122 15.77 -2.31 0.74
CA GLY A 122 15.92 -2.00 -0.68
C GLY A 122 14.66 -2.27 -1.49
N THR A 123 13.48 -2.15 -0.87
CA THR A 123 12.18 -2.39 -1.50
C THR A 123 11.26 -1.19 -1.32
N ASP A 124 10.33 -1.00 -2.25
CA ASP A 124 9.32 0.05 -2.17
C ASP A 124 8.06 -0.44 -1.43
N LEU A 125 7.32 0.49 -0.83
CA LEU A 125 6.03 0.17 -0.20
C LEU A 125 4.95 -0.25 -1.21
N GLY A 126 5.05 0.17 -2.47
CA GLY A 126 4.05 -0.14 -3.50
C GLY A 126 3.89 -1.66 -3.74
N PRO A 127 4.96 -2.40 -4.03
CA PRO A 127 4.93 -3.86 -4.16
C PRO A 127 4.45 -4.59 -2.90
N ILE A 128 4.85 -4.10 -1.71
CA ILE A 128 4.39 -4.65 -0.43
C ILE A 128 2.88 -4.48 -0.32
N LEU A 129 2.38 -3.26 -0.54
CA LEU A 129 0.96 -2.93 -0.47
C LEU A 129 0.15 -3.78 -1.46
N ALA A 130 0.60 -3.94 -2.69
CA ALA A 130 -0.08 -4.75 -3.70
C ALA A 130 -0.23 -6.21 -3.25
N LYS A 131 0.81 -6.81 -2.67
CA LYS A 131 0.75 -8.18 -2.14
C LYS A 131 -0.23 -8.30 -0.96
N VAL A 132 -0.19 -7.36 -0.02
CA VAL A 132 -1.10 -7.36 1.13
C VAL A 132 -2.56 -7.13 0.69
N GLN A 133 -2.79 -6.33 -0.36
CA GLN A 133 -4.11 -6.16 -0.97
C GLN A 133 -4.63 -7.45 -1.62
N GLU A 134 -3.77 -8.24 -2.26
CA GLU A 134 -4.18 -9.54 -2.81
C GLU A 134 -4.62 -10.52 -1.70
N VAL A 135 -3.97 -10.51 -0.53
CA VAL A 135 -4.46 -11.26 0.65
C VAL A 135 -5.87 -10.79 1.03
N SER A 136 -6.06 -9.47 1.16
CA SER A 136 -7.36 -8.87 1.45
C SER A 136 -8.45 -9.32 0.48
N LYS A 137 -8.13 -9.28 -0.82
CA LYS A 137 -9.03 -9.68 -1.89
C LYS A 137 -9.33 -11.19 -1.89
N LYS A 138 -8.37 -12.06 -1.56
CA LYS A 138 -8.62 -13.51 -1.42
C LYS A 138 -9.58 -13.81 -0.29
N MET A 139 -9.44 -13.10 0.84
CA MET A 139 -10.39 -13.18 1.94
C MET A 139 -11.78 -12.63 1.59
N GLU A 140 -11.95 -11.80 0.56
CA GLU A 140 -13.27 -11.35 0.10
C GLU A 140 -13.83 -12.25 -1.02
N GLY A 141 -12.94 -12.74 -1.89
CA GLY A 141 -13.24 -13.39 -3.16
C GLY A 141 -13.75 -14.82 -3.03
N GLU A 142 -13.41 -15.54 -1.96
CA GLU A 142 -13.86 -16.94 -1.77
C GLU A 142 -15.39 -17.08 -1.62
N THR A 143 -16.08 -15.96 -1.36
CA THR A 143 -17.55 -15.89 -1.31
C THR A 143 -18.22 -15.69 -2.69
N THR A 144 -17.45 -15.45 -3.77
CA THR A 144 -18.00 -15.18 -5.11
C THR A 144 -17.55 -16.14 -6.21
N ALA A 145 -16.71 -17.12 -5.89
CA ALA A 145 -16.48 -18.28 -6.75
C ALA A 145 -17.73 -19.19 -6.74
N LYS A 146 -18.85 -18.69 -7.29
CA LYS A 146 -19.96 -19.53 -7.75
C LYS A 146 -19.30 -20.63 -8.60
N PRO A 147 -19.37 -21.91 -8.20
CA PRO A 147 -18.92 -22.96 -9.09
C PRO A 147 -19.74 -22.79 -10.36
N LYS A 148 -19.08 -22.51 -11.50
CA LYS A 148 -19.65 -22.78 -12.81
C LYS A 148 -19.88 -24.29 -12.84
N ARG A 149 -20.96 -24.75 -12.19
CA ARG A 149 -21.57 -26.04 -12.46
C ARG A 149 -21.90 -25.97 -13.93
N LYS A 150 -21.03 -26.51 -14.76
CA LYS A 150 -21.39 -26.95 -16.10
C LYS A 150 -22.46 -28.02 -15.87
N MET A 151 -23.70 -27.59 -15.70
CA MET A 151 -24.85 -28.46 -15.90
C MET A 151 -24.76 -28.88 -17.36
N LYS A 152 -24.11 -30.02 -17.60
CA LYS A 152 -24.38 -30.83 -18.78
C LYS A 152 -25.83 -31.25 -18.62
N PHE A 153 -26.74 -30.44 -19.15
CA PHE A 153 -28.07 -30.93 -19.48
C PHE A 153 -27.84 -32.02 -20.53
N ALA A 154 -27.99 -33.28 -20.12
CA ALA A 154 -28.15 -34.37 -21.05
C ALA A 154 -29.57 -34.28 -21.61
N PRO A 155 -29.77 -34.13 -22.92
CA PRO A 155 -31.06 -34.41 -23.54
C PRO A 155 -31.14 -35.90 -23.87
N GLY A 156 -32.21 -36.57 -23.43
CA GLY A 156 -32.54 -37.94 -23.83
C GLY A 156 -32.91 -38.80 -22.62
N THR A 157 -34.07 -39.44 -22.54
CA THR A 157 -34.93 -39.96 -23.63
C THR A 157 -36.36 -40.03 -23.14
#